data_AF-A0A0C9XNA7-F1
#
_entry.id   AF-A0A0C9XNA7-F1
#
_cell.length_a   1.000
_cell.length_b   1.000
_cell.length_c   1.000
_cell.angle_alpha   90.00
_cell.angle_beta   90.00
_cell.angle_gamma   90.00
#
_symmetry.space_group_name_H-M   'P 1'
#
loop_
_entity.id
_entity.type
_entity.pdbx_description
1 polymer ?
#
loop_
_entity_poly.entity_id
_entity_poly.type
_entity_poly.pdbx_seq_one_letter_code
_entity_poly.pdbx_strand_id
1 'polypeptide(L)'
;MYPHANIWITGHSLGGSVSSLLGATFGGPVVAFEAPAEKLAATRLHLPSPPSTQHITHIIHTADPIAMGTCNGVTSTCSLAGYAMETRCHLGQVALYDVVSKLGWSVDIRTHSIVNIIERLLAQELEWDDEPLEDDDTTGGDDVEAGGLLHYLGWGWWGGKGDGDDKDKDKDKTVRRPVPVAKPEVDCVDCFNWEFGEWDD
;
A
#
# COMPACT_ATOMS: atom_id res chain seq x y z
N MET A 1 -15.25 -33.48 -1.29
CA MET A 1 -15.59 -32.10 -1.70
C MET A 1 -15.92 -31.31 -0.44
N TYR A 2 -15.51 -30.03 -0.33
CA TYR A 2 -15.62 -29.24 0.91
C TYR A 2 -16.69 -28.13 0.77
N PRO A 3 -17.99 -28.44 0.95
CA PRO A 3 -19.09 -27.53 0.62
C PRO A 3 -19.26 -26.33 1.58
N HIS A 4 -18.56 -26.32 2.71
CA HIS A 4 -18.65 -25.28 3.74
C HIS A 4 -17.31 -24.54 3.95
N ALA A 5 -16.33 -24.77 3.07
CA ALA A 5 -15.06 -24.07 3.16
C ALA A 5 -15.20 -22.64 2.60
N ASN A 6 -14.63 -21.67 3.29
CA ASN A 6 -14.43 -20.32 2.76
C ASN A 6 -13.10 -20.30 2.01
N ILE A 7 -13.14 -20.06 0.71
CA ILE A 7 -11.94 -19.97 -0.14
C ILE A 7 -11.60 -18.50 -0.32
N TRP A 8 -10.43 -18.11 0.16
CA TRP A 8 -9.88 -16.77 -0.02
C TRP A 8 -8.87 -16.79 -1.15
N ILE A 9 -8.93 -15.79 -2.02
CA ILE A 9 -8.01 -15.65 -3.13
C ILE A 9 -7.05 -14.50 -2.81
N THR A 10 -5.77 -14.71 -3.04
CA THR A 10 -4.77 -13.67 -2.82
C THR A 10 -3.70 -13.76 -3.88
N GLY A 11 -3.07 -12.62 -4.15
CA GLY A 11 -1.98 -12.53 -5.07
C GLY A 11 -1.26 -11.20 -4.94
N HIS A 12 -0.03 -11.18 -5.42
CA HIS A 12 0.80 -9.99 -5.53
C HIS A 12 0.98 -9.62 -7.01
N SER A 13 1.16 -8.33 -7.29
CA SER A 13 1.41 -7.85 -8.65
C SER A 13 0.29 -8.30 -9.61
N LEU A 14 0.65 -8.75 -10.81
CA LEU A 14 -0.28 -9.35 -11.77
C LEU A 14 -1.17 -10.44 -11.15
N GLY A 15 -0.64 -11.26 -10.24
CA GLY A 15 -1.43 -12.28 -9.54
C GLY A 15 -2.52 -11.68 -8.65
N GLY A 16 -2.29 -10.49 -8.09
CA GLY A 16 -3.29 -9.74 -7.34
C GLY A 16 -4.42 -9.23 -8.23
N SER A 17 -4.09 -8.66 -9.41
CA SER A 17 -5.10 -8.25 -10.40
C SER A 17 -5.94 -9.44 -10.86
N VAL A 18 -5.31 -10.57 -11.20
CA VAL A 18 -6.04 -11.80 -11.58
C VAL A 18 -6.94 -12.29 -10.44
N SER A 19 -6.47 -12.22 -9.20
CA SER A 19 -7.26 -12.58 -8.02
C SER A 19 -8.49 -11.68 -7.88
N SER A 20 -8.35 -10.37 -8.08
CA SER A 20 -9.46 -9.41 -8.09
C SER A 20 -10.48 -9.74 -9.18
N LEU A 21 -10.05 -10.01 -10.41
CA LEU A 21 -10.95 -10.38 -11.52
C LEU A 21 -11.72 -11.68 -11.22
N LEU A 22 -11.07 -12.66 -10.59
CA LEU A 22 -11.73 -13.89 -10.12
C LEU A 22 -12.75 -13.58 -9.01
N GLY A 23 -12.40 -12.73 -8.03
CA GLY A 23 -13.31 -12.28 -6.98
C GLY A 23 -14.52 -11.52 -7.51
N ALA A 24 -14.34 -10.70 -8.54
CA ALA A 24 -15.43 -10.00 -9.22
C ALA A 24 -16.35 -10.97 -9.97
N THR A 25 -15.78 -12.00 -10.59
CA THR A 25 -16.53 -12.99 -11.38
C THR A 25 -17.26 -14.02 -10.52
N PHE A 26 -16.63 -14.51 -9.46
CA PHE A 26 -17.11 -15.63 -8.64
C PHE A 26 -17.59 -15.23 -7.24
N GLY A 27 -17.45 -13.96 -6.85
CA GLY A 27 -17.93 -13.43 -5.56
C GLY A 27 -17.12 -13.89 -4.33
N GLY A 28 -15.95 -14.49 -4.54
CA GLY A 28 -15.07 -14.94 -3.45
C GLY A 28 -14.26 -13.78 -2.85
N PRO A 29 -13.93 -13.83 -1.54
CA PRO A 29 -13.13 -12.79 -0.89
C PRO A 29 -11.70 -12.74 -1.45
N VAL A 30 -11.19 -11.53 -1.68
CA VAL A 30 -9.88 -11.27 -2.26
C VAL A 30 -9.07 -10.31 -1.41
N VAL A 31 -7.80 -10.65 -1.18
CA VAL A 31 -6.78 -9.70 -0.69
C VAL A 31 -5.65 -9.65 -1.70
N ALA A 32 -5.51 -8.53 -2.41
CA ALA A 32 -4.50 -8.32 -3.44
C ALA A 32 -3.42 -7.37 -2.93
N PHE A 33 -2.15 -7.68 -3.17
CA PHE A 33 -1.00 -6.88 -2.71
C PHE A 33 -0.31 -6.23 -3.90
N GLU A 34 -0.14 -4.91 -3.86
CA GLU A 34 0.52 -4.11 -4.91
C GLU A 34 0.07 -4.55 -6.31
N ALA A 35 -1.23 -4.78 -6.45
CA ALA A 35 -1.79 -5.21 -7.73
C ALA A 35 -1.86 -4.00 -8.66
N PRO A 36 -1.50 -4.15 -9.95
CA PRO A 36 -1.93 -3.21 -10.97
C PRO A 36 -3.44 -3.00 -10.94
N ALA A 37 -3.87 -1.76 -11.16
CA ALA A 37 -5.27 -1.43 -11.28
C ALA A 37 -5.93 -2.17 -12.46
N GLU A 38 -7.03 -2.86 -12.19
CA GLU A 38 -7.65 -3.81 -13.14
C GLU A 38 -9.08 -3.48 -13.56
N LYS A 39 -9.66 -2.37 -13.07
CA LYS A 39 -11.06 -1.99 -13.37
C LYS A 39 -11.27 -1.73 -14.88
N LEU A 40 -10.31 -1.08 -15.54
CA LEU A 40 -10.37 -0.86 -16.99
C LEU A 40 -10.31 -2.18 -17.76
N ALA A 41 -9.43 -3.08 -17.34
CA ALA A 41 -9.29 -4.40 -17.96
C ALA A 41 -10.58 -5.22 -17.78
N ALA A 42 -11.17 -5.24 -16.58
CA ALA A 42 -12.45 -5.88 -16.31
C ALA A 42 -13.57 -5.35 -17.22
N THR A 43 -13.61 -4.03 -17.41
CA THR A 43 -14.58 -3.37 -18.29
C THR A 43 -14.37 -3.76 -19.76
N ARG A 44 -13.12 -3.72 -20.25
CA ARG A 44 -12.75 -4.08 -21.63
C ARG A 44 -12.99 -5.57 -21.92
N LEU A 45 -12.79 -6.43 -20.94
CA LEU A 45 -13.06 -7.88 -21.03
C LEU A 45 -14.54 -8.24 -20.85
N HIS A 46 -15.41 -7.25 -20.62
CA HIS A 46 -16.83 -7.45 -20.34
C HIS A 46 -17.06 -8.45 -19.20
N LEU A 47 -16.24 -8.39 -18.15
CA LEU A 47 -16.46 -9.21 -16.97
C LEU A 47 -17.78 -8.84 -16.29
N PRO A 48 -18.41 -9.78 -15.56
CA PRO A 48 -19.59 -9.48 -14.77
C PRO A 48 -19.35 -8.27 -13.88
N SER A 49 -20.29 -7.33 -13.88
CA SER A 49 -20.28 -6.17 -12.99
C SER A 49 -21.20 -6.45 -11.80
N PRO A 50 -20.69 -7.09 -10.73
CA PRO A 50 -21.52 -7.41 -9.57
C PRO A 50 -22.02 -6.12 -8.89
N PRO A 51 -23.16 -6.19 -8.18
CA PRO A 51 -23.71 -5.04 -7.47
C PRO A 51 -22.80 -4.51 -6.35
N SER A 52 -21.83 -5.33 -5.91
CA SER A 52 -20.81 -4.96 -4.95
C SER A 52 -19.50 -5.69 -5.24
N THR A 53 -18.39 -4.98 -5.06
CA THR A 53 -17.02 -5.50 -5.09
C THR A 53 -16.32 -5.30 -3.75
N GLN A 54 -17.05 -5.03 -2.66
CA GLN A 54 -16.48 -4.74 -1.33
C GLN A 54 -15.67 -5.92 -0.73
N HIS A 55 -15.90 -7.14 -1.20
CA HIS A 55 -15.14 -8.32 -0.81
C HIS A 55 -13.75 -8.41 -1.46
N ILE A 56 -13.37 -7.41 -2.26
CA ILE A 56 -12.06 -7.27 -2.88
C ILE A 56 -11.34 -6.12 -2.19
N THR A 57 -10.20 -6.43 -1.56
CA THR A 57 -9.35 -5.43 -0.91
C THR A 57 -7.95 -5.45 -1.51
N HIS A 58 -7.49 -4.29 -1.95
CA HIS A 58 -6.15 -4.04 -2.43
C HIS A 58 -5.33 -3.39 -1.32
N ILE A 59 -4.18 -3.96 -1.01
CA ILE A 59 -3.18 -3.41 -0.09
C ILE A 59 -2.05 -2.88 -0.96
N ILE A 60 -1.91 -1.56 -1.00
CA ILE A 60 -0.94 -0.90 -1.89
C ILE A 60 -0.21 0.22 -1.15
N HIS A 61 0.94 0.67 -1.68
CA HIS A 61 1.69 1.76 -1.09
C HIS A 61 2.14 2.83 -2.10
N THR A 62 2.25 4.08 -1.66
CA THR A 62 2.53 5.24 -2.55
C THR A 62 3.89 5.17 -3.27
N ALA A 63 4.86 4.39 -2.77
CA ALA A 63 6.16 4.21 -3.43
C ALA A 63 6.14 3.20 -4.60
N ASP A 64 5.08 2.41 -4.79
CA ASP A 64 5.03 1.41 -5.86
C ASP A 64 4.46 2.02 -7.15
N PRO A 65 5.28 2.21 -8.20
CA PRO A 65 4.78 2.77 -9.45
C PRO A 65 3.87 1.82 -10.23
N ILE A 66 3.85 0.52 -9.92
CA ILE A 66 2.96 -0.46 -10.57
C ILE A 66 1.54 -0.32 -10.01
N ALA A 67 1.36 -0.47 -8.70
CA ALA A 67 0.04 -0.36 -8.08
C ALA A 67 -0.56 1.04 -8.24
N MET A 68 0.27 2.08 -8.17
CA MET A 68 -0.17 3.47 -8.36
C MET A 68 -0.43 3.83 -9.84
N GLY A 69 -0.12 2.95 -10.80
CA GLY A 69 -0.32 3.22 -12.24
C GLY A 69 0.51 4.41 -12.75
N THR A 70 1.74 4.55 -12.25
CA THR A 70 2.69 5.60 -12.67
C THR A 70 3.88 5.05 -13.47
N CYS A 71 3.99 3.74 -13.62
CA CYS A 71 4.97 3.08 -14.47
C CYS A 71 4.57 3.08 -15.97
N ASN A 72 4.34 4.26 -16.56
CA ASN A 72 3.57 4.42 -17.81
C ASN A 72 4.30 5.13 -18.99
N GLY A 73 5.56 5.53 -18.83
CA GLY A 73 6.33 6.19 -19.90
C GLY A 73 7.06 5.21 -20.84
N VAL A 74 7.40 5.65 -22.06
CA VAL A 74 8.14 4.84 -23.05
C VAL A 74 9.53 4.41 -22.56
N THR A 75 10.14 5.20 -21.68
CA THR A 75 11.42 4.89 -21.02
C THR A 75 11.24 4.21 -19.66
N SER A 76 10.01 3.87 -19.25
CA SER A 76 9.75 3.22 -17.97
C SER A 76 10.21 1.77 -17.99
N THR A 77 10.53 1.24 -16.82
CA THR A 77 10.90 -0.17 -16.66
C THR A 77 9.76 -1.12 -17.05
N CYS A 78 8.50 -0.70 -16.89
CA CYS A 78 7.35 -1.49 -17.33
C CYS A 78 7.24 -1.55 -18.85
N SER A 79 7.44 -0.42 -19.54
CA SER A 79 7.48 -0.37 -21.00
C SER A 79 8.63 -1.23 -21.56
N LEU A 80 9.81 -1.16 -20.96
CA LEU A 80 10.95 -2.02 -21.32
C LEU A 80 10.68 -3.51 -21.08
N ALA A 81 9.81 -3.85 -20.13
CA ALA A 81 9.34 -5.21 -19.87
C ALA A 81 8.14 -5.62 -20.76
N GLY A 82 7.70 -4.76 -21.68
CA GLY A 82 6.60 -5.02 -22.62
C GLY A 82 5.21 -4.72 -22.07
N TYR A 83 5.08 -3.94 -21.00
CA TYR A 83 3.80 -3.56 -20.40
C TYR A 83 3.51 -2.07 -20.56
N ALA A 84 2.30 -1.75 -21.03
CA ALA A 84 1.75 -0.39 -21.05
C ALA A 84 0.78 -0.23 -19.87
N MET A 85 1.27 0.34 -18.77
CA MET A 85 0.50 0.50 -17.52
C MET A 85 -0.29 1.80 -17.56
N GLU A 86 -1.47 1.78 -18.15
CA GLU A 86 -2.33 2.96 -18.31
C GLU A 86 -3.54 2.99 -17.35
N THR A 87 -3.59 2.01 -16.46
CA THR A 87 -4.67 1.83 -15.49
C THR A 87 -4.28 2.37 -14.13
N ARG A 88 -5.24 2.99 -13.46
CA ARG A 88 -5.12 3.53 -12.11
C ARG A 88 -6.24 3.09 -11.19
N CYS A 89 -7.37 2.67 -11.74
CA CYS A 89 -8.54 2.31 -10.95
C CYS A 89 -8.62 0.81 -10.68
N HIS A 90 -8.81 0.47 -9.40
CA HIS A 90 -9.00 -0.88 -8.89
C HIS A 90 -10.49 -1.22 -8.75
N LEU A 91 -10.79 -2.51 -8.71
CA LEU A 91 -12.10 -2.98 -8.26
C LEU A 91 -12.11 -3.05 -6.72
N GLY A 92 -13.29 -2.83 -6.13
CA GLY A 92 -13.45 -2.98 -4.68
C GLY A 92 -12.86 -1.84 -3.86
N GLN A 93 -12.09 -2.18 -2.83
CA GLN A 93 -11.57 -1.25 -1.85
C GLN A 93 -10.04 -1.23 -1.88
N VAL A 94 -9.45 -0.06 -1.66
CA VAL A 94 -8.00 0.15 -1.58
C VAL A 94 -7.64 0.62 -0.17
N ALA A 95 -6.75 -0.12 0.48
CA ALA A 95 -6.01 0.30 1.67
C ALA A 95 -4.65 0.85 1.22
N LEU A 96 -4.54 2.16 1.15
CA LEU A 96 -3.36 2.87 0.67
C LEU A 96 -2.43 3.24 1.83
N TYR A 97 -1.19 2.76 1.76
CA TYR A 97 -0.14 3.12 2.69
C TYR A 97 0.72 4.26 2.13
N ASP A 98 0.65 5.45 2.74
CA ASP A 98 1.49 6.58 2.34
C ASP A 98 2.92 6.48 2.89
N VAL A 99 3.72 5.62 2.27
CA VAL A 99 5.13 5.36 2.62
C VAL A 99 6.08 6.44 2.11
N VAL A 100 5.68 7.20 1.08
CA VAL A 100 6.51 8.30 0.55
C VAL A 100 6.56 9.44 1.56
N SER A 101 5.41 9.94 2.01
CA SER A 101 5.37 11.07 2.94
C SER A 101 5.73 10.65 4.37
N LYS A 102 5.21 9.51 4.85
CA LYS A 102 5.41 9.10 6.26
C LYS A 102 6.75 8.42 6.52
N LEU A 103 7.35 7.77 5.52
CA LEU A 103 8.56 6.96 5.70
C LEU A 103 9.72 7.36 4.78
N GLY A 104 9.53 8.35 3.91
CA GLY A 104 10.56 8.84 3.01
C GLY A 104 10.99 7.83 1.94
N TRP A 105 10.15 6.84 1.63
CA TRP A 105 10.48 5.89 0.55
C TRP A 105 10.49 6.62 -0.79
N SER A 106 11.51 6.35 -1.60
CA SER A 106 11.52 6.80 -2.99
C SER A 106 10.57 5.95 -3.82
N VAL A 107 9.82 6.59 -4.74
CA VAL A 107 9.03 5.87 -5.73
C VAL A 107 9.97 5.12 -6.67
N ASP A 108 9.91 3.79 -6.64
CA ASP A 108 10.84 2.95 -7.38
C ASP A 108 10.23 1.57 -7.66
N ILE A 109 10.44 1.04 -8.86
CA ILE A 109 9.95 -0.28 -9.27
C ILE A 109 10.41 -1.41 -8.34
N ARG A 110 11.55 -1.25 -7.67
CA ARG A 110 12.09 -2.22 -6.71
C ARG A 110 11.28 -2.26 -5.42
N THR A 111 10.55 -1.19 -5.08
CA THR A 111 9.68 -1.17 -3.90
C THR A 111 8.44 -2.05 -4.09
N HIS A 112 8.03 -2.32 -5.33
CA HIS A 112 6.94 -3.23 -5.69
C HIS A 112 7.07 -4.65 -5.10
N SER A 113 8.30 -5.14 -4.85
CA SER A 113 8.51 -6.51 -4.38
C SER A 113 7.72 -6.80 -3.10
N ILE A 114 7.04 -7.96 -3.07
CA ILE A 114 6.30 -8.46 -1.91
C ILE A 114 7.13 -8.52 -0.62
N VAL A 115 8.46 -8.66 -0.76
CA VAL A 115 9.39 -8.64 0.38
C VAL A 115 9.37 -7.26 1.06
N ASN A 116 9.30 -6.15 0.31
CA ASN A 116 9.18 -4.82 0.93
C ASN A 116 7.88 -4.69 1.71
N ILE A 117 6.77 -5.24 1.19
CA ILE A 117 5.50 -5.20 1.91
C ILE A 117 5.62 -5.96 3.23
N ILE A 118 6.10 -7.21 3.19
CA ILE A 118 6.14 -8.07 4.37
C ILE A 118 7.15 -7.55 5.39
N GLU A 119 8.39 -7.32 4.96
CA GLU A 119 9.51 -7.07 5.86
C GLU A 119 9.70 -5.58 6.18
N ARG A 120 9.25 -4.68 5.31
CA ARG A 120 9.48 -3.25 5.48
C ARG A 120 8.22 -2.44 5.68
N LEU A 121 7.03 -2.86 5.23
CA LEU A 121 5.79 -2.11 5.44
C LEU A 121 5.01 -2.66 6.64
N LEU A 122 4.61 -3.93 6.57
CA LEU A 122 3.75 -4.59 7.56
C LEU A 122 4.49 -4.97 8.84
N ALA A 123 5.81 -5.11 8.79
CA ALA A 123 6.64 -5.34 9.98
C ALA A 123 6.85 -4.08 10.83
N GLN A 124 6.44 -2.90 10.36
CA GLN A 124 6.65 -1.66 11.12
C GLN A 124 5.73 -1.53 12.32
N GLU A 125 6.20 -0.76 13.30
CA GLU A 125 5.45 -0.44 14.51
C GLU A 125 4.77 0.93 14.48
N LEU A 126 4.50 1.44 13.28
CA LEU A 126 3.89 2.75 13.07
C LEU A 126 2.35 2.65 13.07
N GLU A 127 1.70 3.65 13.67
CA GLU A 127 0.25 3.86 13.57
C GLU A 127 -0.08 4.59 12.27
N TRP A 128 -1.03 4.06 11.49
CA TRP A 128 -1.48 4.67 10.24
C TRP A 128 -2.79 5.43 10.47
N ASP A 129 -2.69 6.71 10.78
CA ASP A 129 -3.86 7.60 10.82
C ASP A 129 -4.17 8.16 9.43
N ASP A 130 -5.47 8.24 9.11
CA ASP A 130 -6.01 8.75 7.84
C ASP A 130 -6.01 10.30 7.75
N GLU A 131 -5.58 11.00 8.80
CA GLU A 131 -5.53 12.47 8.82
C GLU A 131 -4.30 12.97 8.06
N PRO A 132 -4.47 13.87 7.05
CA PRO A 132 -3.33 14.56 6.45
C PRO A 132 -2.63 15.37 7.55
N LEU A 133 -1.29 15.39 7.52
CA LEU A 133 -0.53 16.33 8.33
C LEU A 133 -0.99 17.74 7.90
N GLU A 134 -1.63 18.47 8.80
CA GLU A 134 -1.90 19.89 8.56
C GLU A 134 -0.56 20.58 8.33
N ASP A 135 -0.40 21.21 7.16
CA ASP A 135 0.73 22.09 6.89
C ASP A 135 0.65 23.26 7.88
N ASP A 136 1.49 23.23 8.93
CA ASP A 136 1.69 24.37 9.83
C ASP A 136 2.45 25.46 9.06
N ASP A 137 1.71 26.29 8.33
CA ASP A 137 2.19 27.58 7.84
C ASP A 137 1.39 28.72 8.48
N THR A 138 1.80 29.13 9.68
CA THR A 138 1.77 30.55 10.04
C THR A 138 3.08 31.02 10.65
N THR A 139 3.95 31.49 9.76
CA THR A 139 4.87 32.64 9.94
C THR A 139 4.75 33.43 11.26
N GLY A 140 5.82 33.39 12.06
CA GLY A 140 5.99 34.27 13.21
C GLY A 140 7.37 34.18 13.87
N GLY A 141 8.36 34.89 13.28
CA GLY A 141 9.48 35.52 13.99
C GLY A 141 10.54 34.64 14.67
N ASP A 142 11.77 34.74 14.16
CA ASP A 142 13.06 34.65 14.85
C ASP A 142 13.10 33.94 16.22
N ASP A 143 13.74 32.77 16.28
CA ASP A 143 14.89 32.53 17.16
C ASP A 143 15.54 31.17 16.88
N VAL A 144 16.86 31.17 16.77
CA VAL A 144 17.70 30.02 16.48
C VAL A 144 17.90 29.22 17.76
N GLU A 145 17.43 27.98 17.84
CA GLU A 145 17.99 27.01 18.79
C GLU A 145 18.05 25.59 18.22
N ALA A 146 19.27 25.21 17.83
CA ALA A 146 19.62 23.85 17.44
C ALA A 146 19.61 22.94 18.69
N GLY A 147 18.52 22.20 18.89
CA GLY A 147 18.37 21.31 20.03
C GLY A 147 17.48 20.11 19.73
N GLY A 148 17.92 19.19 18.88
CA GLY A 148 17.13 17.98 18.57
C GLY A 148 17.90 16.79 18.01
N LEU A 149 19.23 16.81 18.00
CA LEU A 149 20.05 15.75 17.41
C LEU A 149 20.72 14.81 18.43
N LEU A 150 20.19 14.72 19.67
CA LEU A 150 20.85 14.03 20.79
C LEU A 150 19.99 12.98 21.51
N HIS A 151 19.09 12.27 20.82
CA HIS A 151 18.35 11.14 21.41
C HIS A 151 18.90 9.74 21.02
N TYR A 152 19.96 9.64 20.21
CA TYR A 152 20.42 8.34 19.66
C TYR A 152 21.71 7.74 20.23
N LEU A 153 22.30 8.27 21.32
CA LEU A 153 23.54 7.71 21.88
C LEU A 153 23.52 7.74 23.41
N GLY A 154 23.29 6.58 24.05
CA GLY A 154 23.33 6.54 25.52
C GLY A 154 23.09 5.21 26.23
N TRP A 155 23.75 4.11 25.85
CA TRP A 155 24.00 2.95 26.73
C TRP A 155 25.53 2.76 26.78
N GLY A 156 26.28 2.72 27.89
CA GLY A 156 25.99 2.72 29.32
C GLY A 156 27.10 1.91 30.03
N TRP A 157 27.93 2.53 30.87
CA TRP A 157 28.89 1.83 31.76
C TRP A 157 28.79 2.41 33.18
N TRP A 158 28.74 1.52 34.19
CA TRP A 158 28.59 1.70 35.65
C TRP A 158 27.14 1.93 36.13
N GLY A 159 26.55 1.22 37.09
CA GLY A 159 27.06 0.36 38.17
C GLY A 159 26.34 0.76 39.47
N GLY A 160 25.41 -0.04 39.99
CA GLY A 160 24.72 0.28 41.25
C GLY A 160 23.61 -0.70 41.65
N LYS A 161 23.82 -1.35 42.79
CA LYS A 161 23.02 -2.41 43.43
C LYS A 161 21.88 -1.81 44.28
N GLY A 162 20.68 -2.38 44.20
CA GLY A 162 19.56 -2.08 45.11
C GLY A 162 18.39 -3.05 44.91
N ASP A 163 18.15 -3.90 45.90
CA ASP A 163 17.07 -4.89 45.99
C ASP A 163 15.70 -4.23 46.28
N GLY A 164 14.60 -4.80 45.78
CA GLY A 164 13.24 -4.40 46.15
C GLY A 164 12.10 -4.94 45.25
N ASP A 165 11.66 -6.16 45.57
CA ASP A 165 10.32 -6.76 45.50
C ASP A 165 9.30 -6.44 44.36
N ASP A 166 8.97 -7.52 43.63
CA ASP A 166 7.68 -7.91 43.04
C ASP A 166 6.61 -6.84 42.84
N LYS A 167 6.29 -6.50 41.56
CA LYS A 167 4.90 -6.43 41.07
C LYS A 167 4.79 -6.74 39.57
N ASP A 168 4.03 -7.82 39.34
CA ASP A 168 3.06 -8.02 38.28
C ASP A 168 3.46 -7.96 36.80
N LYS A 169 3.34 -9.15 36.22
CA LYS A 169 3.15 -9.48 34.81
C LYS A 169 1.99 -8.67 34.21
N ASP A 170 2.29 -7.52 33.62
CA ASP A 170 1.42 -7.00 32.57
C ASP A 170 1.81 -7.63 31.24
N LYS A 171 0.99 -8.63 30.88
CA LYS A 171 0.94 -9.25 29.58
C LYS A 171 0.90 -8.16 28.52
N ASP A 172 1.87 -8.23 27.62
CA ASP A 172 1.84 -7.70 26.25
C ASP A 172 0.39 -7.52 25.75
N LYS A 173 -0.15 -6.32 25.95
CA LYS A 173 -1.38 -5.91 25.30
C LYS A 173 -0.93 -5.58 23.88
N THR A 174 -1.10 -6.54 22.99
CA THR A 174 -1.02 -6.32 21.55
C THR A 174 -2.07 -5.28 21.17
N VAL A 175 -1.70 -4.00 21.29
CA VAL A 175 -2.47 -2.89 20.74
C VAL A 175 -2.51 -3.16 19.24
N ARG A 176 -3.71 -3.48 18.73
CA ARG A 176 -3.90 -3.63 17.29
C ARG A 176 -3.60 -2.26 16.68
N ARG A 177 -2.44 -2.16 16.01
CA ARG A 177 -2.00 -0.94 15.33
C ARG A 177 -3.06 -0.56 14.28
N PRO A 178 -3.47 0.70 14.20
CA PRO A 178 -4.40 1.14 13.17
C PRO A 178 -3.73 0.93 11.80
N VAL A 179 -4.43 0.21 10.92
CA VAL A 179 -4.10 0.07 9.51
C VAL A 179 -4.96 1.07 8.72
N PRO A 180 -4.50 1.56 7.55
CA PRO A 180 -5.29 2.45 6.72
C PRO A 180 -6.67 1.85 6.42
N VAL A 181 -7.71 2.68 6.45
CA VAL A 181 -9.06 2.22 6.17
C VAL A 181 -9.21 1.97 4.67
N ALA A 182 -9.60 0.74 4.29
CA ALA A 182 -9.87 0.40 2.91
C ALA A 182 -11.11 1.15 2.38
N LYS A 183 -10.95 1.92 1.30
CA LYS A 183 -12.01 2.75 0.70
C LYS A 183 -12.13 2.49 -0.80
N PRO A 184 -13.33 2.56 -1.39
CA PRO A 184 -13.48 2.48 -2.83
C PRO A 184 -12.92 3.73 -3.51
N GLU A 185 -12.38 3.57 -4.72
CA GLU A 185 -11.92 4.68 -5.55
C GLU A 185 -13.10 5.29 -6.32
N VAL A 186 -13.68 6.37 -5.79
CA VAL A 186 -14.94 6.98 -6.31
C VAL A 186 -14.69 7.88 -7.52
N ASP A 187 -13.63 8.69 -7.51
CA ASP A 187 -13.29 9.65 -8.57
C ASP A 187 -12.01 9.28 -9.33
N CYS A 188 -11.71 7.98 -9.39
CA CYS A 188 -10.55 7.51 -10.11
C CYS A 188 -10.77 7.60 -11.63
N VAL A 189 -9.71 8.06 -12.29
CA VAL A 189 -9.63 8.27 -13.74
C VAL A 189 -8.43 7.51 -14.28
N ASP A 190 -8.68 6.62 -15.24
CA ASP A 190 -7.62 5.99 -16.03
C ASP A 190 -7.03 6.97 -17.05
N CYS A 191 -5.83 6.70 -17.56
CA CYS A 191 -5.19 7.58 -18.54
C CYS A 191 -5.99 7.63 -19.86
N PHE A 192 -6.40 8.84 -20.28
CA PHE A 192 -7.38 9.04 -21.37
C PHE A 192 -6.83 9.18 -22.78
N ASN A 193 -5.52 9.04 -23.02
CA ASN A 193 -4.94 9.41 -24.31
C ASN A 193 -4.05 8.32 -24.90
N TRP A 194 -4.66 7.18 -25.23
CA TRP A 194 -4.01 6.10 -25.93
C TRP A 194 -4.70 5.87 -27.28
N GLU A 195 -3.89 5.77 -28.32
CA GLU A 195 -4.29 5.27 -29.63
C GLU A 195 -3.45 4.03 -29.91
N PHE A 196 -4.07 2.95 -30.37
CA PHE A 196 -3.31 1.82 -30.91
C PHE A 196 -2.66 2.29 -32.22
N GLY A 197 -1.34 2.39 -32.25
CA GLY A 197 -0.56 2.67 -33.45
C GLY A 197 0.45 1.56 -33.72
N GLU A 198 0.72 1.30 -35.00
CA GLU A 198 2.00 0.73 -35.40
C GLU A 198 2.99 1.90 -35.45
N TRP A 199 3.87 1.99 -34.46
CA TRP A 199 4.94 2.98 -34.47
C TRP A 199 6.19 2.28 -34.99
N ASP A 200 6.71 2.76 -36.12
CA ASP A 200 8.00 2.31 -36.62
C ASP A 200 9.10 2.73 -35.61
N ASP A 201 9.88 1.76 -35.14
CA ASP A 201 11.04 1.95 -34.25
C ASP A 201 12.17 2.79 -34.89
#